data_AF-D8TE99-F1
#
_entry.id   AF-D8TE99-F1
#
_cell.length_a   1.000
_cell.length_b   1.000
_cell.length_c   1.000
_cell.angle_alpha   90.00
_cell.angle_beta   90.00
_cell.angle_gamma   90.00
#
_symmetry.space_group_name_H-M   'P 1'
#
loop_
_entity.id
_entity.type
_entity.pdbx_description
1 polymer ?
#
loop_
_entity_poly.entity_id
_entity_poly.type
_entity_poly.pdbx_seq_one_letter_code
_entity_poly.pdbx_strand_id
1 'polypeptide(L)'
;MKVNYHARPLEGVARGRCIHLDKVYDRFEERPEIQSIADDITSKHVPPHVNTPHRLGGITPTCFPVQVATGSATTSHHRPTATEALGPVRYTMTEVNFGWFIRSVHRWPASTMVSMMIPHASRVYPTGGSKKPRESTRVTGVVLAAPTVSLGVTGHPSPWDQIGHRAVKIVTGVPEAIPVIGSPSVELPRGSVSVGQSTSTRFHSSHTSASPPLTAASMPMHSPMIRKQGTPGPSRAGTTRDAIIIDDQYKNEQSARRPPAITECSTAVDTSLEQ
;
A
#
# COMPACT_ATOMS: atom_id res chain seq x y z
N MET A 1 -46.94 25.09 -22.75
CA MET A 1 -47.28 23.91 -21.92
C MET A 1 -46.23 23.82 -20.81
N LYS A 2 -46.47 24.44 -19.65
CA LYS A 2 -45.55 24.45 -18.49
C LYS A 2 -45.91 23.27 -17.60
N VAL A 3 -44.98 22.34 -17.40
CA VAL A 3 -45.13 21.23 -16.46
C VAL A 3 -44.75 21.74 -15.07
N ASN A 4 -45.74 21.97 -14.22
CA ASN A 4 -45.54 22.31 -12.81
C ASN A 4 -45.19 21.03 -12.04
N TYR A 5 -43.97 20.96 -11.52
CA TYR A 5 -43.61 19.98 -10.49
C TYR A 5 -44.20 20.43 -9.15
N HIS A 6 -45.34 19.86 -8.77
CA HIS A 6 -45.82 19.91 -7.40
C HIS A 6 -44.89 19.08 -6.51
N ALA A 7 -43.97 19.73 -5.80
CA ALA A 7 -43.22 19.11 -4.72
C ALA A 7 -44.19 18.78 -3.58
N ARG A 8 -44.37 17.49 -3.29
CA ARG A 8 -45.11 17.03 -2.10
C ARG A 8 -44.31 17.36 -0.82
N PRO A 9 -44.96 17.78 0.27
CA PRO A 9 -44.26 18.06 1.52
C PRO A 9 -43.79 16.74 2.15
N LEU A 10 -42.48 16.48 2.14
CA LEU A 10 -41.88 15.41 2.96
C LEU A 10 -41.69 15.94 4.39
N GLU A 11 -42.79 16.07 5.13
CA GLU A 11 -42.79 16.64 6.48
C GLU A 11 -42.35 15.62 7.54
N GLY A 12 -41.48 16.07 8.45
CA GLY A 12 -41.11 15.37 9.67
C GLY A 12 -39.83 14.53 9.58
N VAL A 13 -39.94 13.30 9.09
CA VAL A 13 -38.88 12.28 9.28
C VAL A 13 -37.68 12.47 8.35
N ALA A 14 -37.91 12.97 7.13
CA ALA A 14 -36.84 13.24 6.16
C ALA A 14 -35.99 14.47 6.57
N ARG A 15 -36.63 15.55 7.02
CA ARG A 15 -35.93 16.74 7.54
C ARG A 15 -35.14 16.43 8.81
N GLY A 16 -35.70 15.68 9.76
CA GLY A 16 -35.00 15.31 10.99
C GLY A 16 -33.73 14.47 10.74
N ARG A 17 -33.74 13.59 9.73
CA ARG A 17 -32.56 12.80 9.33
C ARG A 17 -31.49 13.62 8.63
N CYS A 18 -31.86 14.56 7.74
CA CYS A 18 -30.89 15.48 7.14
C CYS A 18 -30.23 16.36 8.21
N ILE A 19 -31.00 16.99 9.11
CA ILE A 19 -30.47 17.85 10.17
C ILE A 19 -29.54 17.09 11.13
N HIS A 20 -29.82 15.80 11.41
CA HIS A 20 -28.96 14.97 12.25
C HIS A 20 -27.67 14.57 11.54
N LEU A 21 -27.73 14.24 10.25
CA LEU A 21 -26.55 13.93 9.44
C LEU A 21 -25.66 15.16 9.27
N ASP A 22 -26.24 16.35 9.06
CA ASP A 22 -25.52 17.62 8.95
C ASP A 22 -24.83 17.98 10.27
N LYS A 23 -25.50 17.84 11.43
CA LYS A 23 -24.85 18.04 12.74
C LYS A 23 -23.73 17.04 13.07
N VAL A 24 -23.86 15.80 12.60
CA VAL A 24 -22.81 14.79 12.78
C VAL A 24 -21.63 15.14 11.88
N TYR A 25 -21.89 15.55 10.63
CA TYR A 25 -20.89 16.01 9.69
C TYR A 25 -20.15 17.25 10.20
N ASP A 26 -20.86 18.28 10.67
CA ASP A 26 -20.28 19.52 11.21
C ASP A 26 -19.37 19.23 12.41
N ARG A 27 -19.72 18.26 13.27
CA ARG A 27 -18.86 17.82 14.39
C ARG A 27 -17.56 17.14 13.88
N PHE A 28 -17.63 16.43 12.76
CA PHE A 28 -16.47 15.87 12.08
C PHE A 28 -15.74 16.90 11.20
N GLU A 29 -16.32 18.04 10.89
CA GLU A 29 -15.62 19.11 10.19
C GLU A 29 -14.84 19.99 11.16
N GLU A 30 -15.47 20.40 12.27
CA GLU A 30 -14.87 21.29 13.28
C GLU A 30 -13.61 20.73 13.97
N ARG A 31 -13.40 19.40 13.97
CA ARG A 31 -12.34 18.74 14.75
C ARG A 31 -11.23 18.13 13.89
N PRO A 32 -11.55 17.29 12.87
CA PRO A 32 -10.53 16.79 11.94
C PRO A 32 -10.38 17.54 10.61
N GLU A 33 -11.09 18.65 10.35
CA GLU A 33 -11.01 19.44 9.09
C GLU A 33 -11.07 18.54 7.83
N ILE A 34 -12.10 17.71 7.74
CA ILE A 34 -12.17 16.68 6.69
C ILE A 34 -12.26 17.32 5.29
N GLN A 35 -12.89 18.48 5.15
CA GLN A 35 -12.96 19.19 3.87
C GLN A 35 -11.58 19.68 3.40
N SER A 36 -10.74 20.21 4.29
CA SER A 36 -9.41 20.70 3.89
C SER A 36 -8.52 19.56 3.37
N ILE A 37 -8.64 18.37 3.97
CA ILE A 37 -7.96 17.16 3.52
C ILE A 37 -8.54 16.67 2.18
N ALA A 38 -9.87 16.69 2.03
CA ALA A 38 -10.54 16.27 0.81
C ALA A 38 -10.17 17.17 -0.39
N ASP A 39 -10.07 18.48 -0.17
CA ASP A 39 -9.64 19.46 -1.17
C ASP A 39 -8.17 19.31 -1.53
N ASP A 40 -7.27 19.04 -0.58
CA ASP A 40 -5.86 18.71 -0.87
C ASP A 40 -5.73 17.43 -1.72
N ILE A 41 -6.53 16.40 -1.41
CA ILE A 41 -6.50 15.14 -2.16
C ILE A 41 -7.02 15.33 -3.58
N THR A 42 -8.11 16.09 -3.75
CA THR A 42 -8.85 16.20 -5.03
C THR A 42 -8.28 17.26 -5.96
N SER A 43 -7.64 18.30 -5.43
CA SER A 43 -7.03 19.37 -6.23
C SER A 43 -5.77 18.95 -7.01
N LYS A 44 -5.24 17.74 -6.77
CA LYS A 44 -3.96 17.32 -7.34
C LYS A 44 -4.07 16.79 -8.76
N HIS A 45 -3.62 17.61 -9.71
CA HIS A 45 -3.53 17.23 -11.12
C HIS A 45 -2.46 16.16 -11.41
N VAL A 46 -2.75 15.27 -12.37
CA VAL A 46 -1.83 14.22 -12.87
C VAL A 46 -1.27 14.69 -14.22
N PRO A 47 0.06 14.80 -14.38
CA PRO A 47 0.62 15.35 -15.60
C PRO A 47 0.50 14.39 -16.80
N PRO A 48 0.45 14.91 -18.03
CA PRO A 48 0.16 14.12 -19.24
C PRO A 48 1.25 13.09 -19.60
N HIS A 49 2.48 13.24 -19.09
CA HIS A 49 3.58 12.28 -19.34
C HIS A 49 3.49 11.01 -18.48
N VAL A 50 2.51 10.91 -17.58
CA VAL A 50 2.29 9.74 -16.72
C VAL A 50 1.75 8.58 -17.56
N ASN A 51 2.65 7.66 -17.91
CA ASN A 51 2.33 6.45 -18.67
C ASN A 51 2.07 5.23 -17.75
N THR A 52 1.66 4.10 -18.34
CA THR A 52 1.31 2.85 -17.64
C THR A 52 2.27 2.42 -16.51
N PRO A 53 3.62 2.44 -16.65
CA PRO A 53 4.51 2.01 -15.58
C PRO A 53 4.43 2.87 -14.31
N HIS A 54 3.87 4.09 -14.38
CA HIS A 54 3.59 4.90 -13.20
C HIS A 54 2.51 4.32 -12.30
N ARG A 55 1.59 3.54 -12.86
CA ARG A 55 0.49 2.90 -12.12
C ARG A 55 0.95 1.71 -11.28
N LEU A 56 2.07 1.08 -11.63
CA LEU A 56 2.61 -0.09 -10.92
C LEU A 56 2.88 0.18 -9.43
N GLY A 57 3.27 1.41 -9.11
CA GLY A 57 3.50 1.84 -7.72
C GLY A 57 2.23 2.00 -6.91
N GLY A 58 1.08 2.23 -7.54
CA GLY A 58 -0.22 2.27 -6.86
C GLY A 58 -0.83 0.88 -6.69
N ILE A 59 -0.63 -0.02 -7.67
CA ILE A 59 -1.16 -1.39 -7.61
C ILE A 59 -0.51 -2.18 -6.45
N THR A 60 0.82 -2.06 -6.28
CA THR A 60 1.57 -2.79 -5.25
C THR A 60 1.04 -2.61 -3.83
N PRO A 61 0.86 -1.36 -3.29
CA PRO A 61 0.32 -1.17 -1.95
C PRO A 61 -1.16 -1.53 -1.83
N THR A 62 -1.95 -1.49 -2.91
CA THR A 62 -3.36 -1.91 -2.85
C THR A 62 -3.54 -3.41 -2.65
N CYS A 63 -2.55 -4.24 -3.01
CA CYS A 63 -2.57 -5.66 -2.71
C CYS A 63 -2.40 -5.93 -1.21
N PHE A 64 -1.70 -5.08 -0.46
CA PHE A 64 -1.33 -5.37 0.93
C PHE A 64 -2.52 -5.51 1.89
N PRO A 65 -3.56 -4.65 1.88
CA PRO A 65 -4.76 -4.86 2.69
C PRO A 65 -5.44 -6.21 2.43
N VAL A 66 -5.48 -6.66 1.17
CA VAL A 66 -6.01 -7.98 0.78
C VAL A 66 -5.15 -9.08 1.41
N GLN A 67 -3.83 -8.92 1.45
CA GLN A 67 -2.92 -9.89 2.07
C GLN A 67 -3.08 -9.95 3.59
N VAL A 68 -3.29 -8.82 4.24
CA VAL A 68 -3.55 -8.78 5.69
C VAL A 68 -4.88 -9.48 5.99
N ALA A 69 -5.96 -9.12 5.29
CA ALA A 69 -7.27 -9.71 5.53
C ALA A 69 -7.31 -11.23 5.27
N THR A 70 -6.81 -11.67 4.12
CA THR A 70 -6.76 -13.10 3.78
C THR A 70 -5.76 -13.86 4.63
N GLY A 71 -4.61 -13.24 4.95
CA GLY A 71 -3.60 -13.80 5.84
C GLY A 71 -4.19 -14.10 7.21
N SER A 72 -4.80 -13.11 7.86
CA SER A 72 -5.48 -13.27 9.15
C SER A 72 -6.52 -14.40 9.14
N ALA A 73 -7.32 -14.52 8.08
CA ALA A 73 -8.31 -15.59 7.94
C ALA A 73 -7.69 -16.99 7.81
N THR A 74 -6.56 -17.11 7.12
CA THR A 74 -5.83 -18.38 7.01
C THR A 74 -5.15 -18.79 8.30
N THR A 75 -4.64 -17.83 9.09
CA THR A 75 -3.94 -18.13 10.35
C THR A 75 -4.83 -18.84 11.36
N SER A 76 -6.13 -18.50 11.42
CA SER A 76 -7.10 -19.15 12.33
C SER A 76 -7.29 -20.66 12.08
N HIS A 77 -6.95 -21.13 10.88
CA HIS A 77 -7.12 -22.54 10.47
C HIS A 77 -5.78 -23.25 10.22
N HIS A 78 -4.66 -22.54 10.37
CA HIS A 78 -3.33 -23.06 10.06
C HIS A 78 -2.62 -23.53 11.32
N ARG A 79 -2.12 -24.77 11.31
CA ARG A 79 -1.23 -25.29 12.36
C ARG A 79 0.18 -25.46 11.79
N PRO A 80 1.19 -24.71 12.28
CA PRO A 80 2.56 -24.82 11.80
C PRO A 80 3.27 -26.02 12.44
N THR A 81 2.87 -27.24 12.06
CA THR A 81 3.49 -28.51 12.52
C THR A 81 4.09 -29.29 11.35
N ALA A 82 5.40 -29.56 11.39
CA ALA A 82 6.14 -30.25 10.31
C ALA A 82 5.72 -31.72 10.16
N THR A 83 5.13 -32.32 11.19
CA THR A 83 4.61 -33.70 11.17
C THR A 83 3.26 -33.82 10.46
N GLU A 84 2.49 -32.73 10.35
CA GLU A 84 1.16 -32.73 9.71
C GLU A 84 1.06 -31.71 8.56
N ALA A 85 2.18 -31.24 8.01
CA ALA A 85 2.29 -30.18 6.99
C ALA A 85 1.16 -30.06 5.94
N LEU A 86 0.74 -31.18 5.33
CA LEU A 86 -0.31 -31.18 4.31
C LEU A 86 -1.74 -31.23 4.86
N GLY A 87 -1.94 -31.71 6.09
CA GLY A 87 -3.26 -31.86 6.71
C GLY A 87 -4.02 -30.54 6.84
N PRO A 88 -3.44 -29.49 7.46
CA PRO A 88 -4.09 -28.18 7.62
C PRO A 88 -4.38 -27.49 6.29
N VAL A 89 -3.50 -27.66 5.28
CA VAL A 89 -3.71 -27.09 3.95
C VAL A 89 -4.87 -27.79 3.25
N ARG A 90 -4.92 -29.13 3.30
CA ARG A 90 -6.02 -29.91 2.72
C ARG A 90 -7.34 -29.59 3.40
N TYR A 91 -7.35 -29.53 4.73
CA TYR A 91 -8.52 -29.12 5.52
C TYR A 91 -9.05 -27.75 5.10
N THR A 92 -8.17 -26.76 4.92
CA THR A 92 -8.58 -25.43 4.43
C THR A 92 -9.14 -25.49 3.01
N MET A 93 -8.65 -26.37 2.15
CA MET A 93 -9.14 -26.50 0.77
C MET A 93 -10.46 -27.27 0.66
N THR A 94 -10.74 -28.23 1.54
CA THR A 94 -11.88 -29.15 1.41
C THR A 94 -12.99 -28.93 2.44
N GLU A 95 -12.65 -28.59 3.68
CA GLU A 95 -13.61 -28.56 4.80
C GLU A 95 -14.03 -27.14 5.20
N VAL A 96 -13.15 -26.15 4.98
CA VAL A 96 -13.45 -24.75 5.35
C VAL A 96 -14.29 -24.09 4.26
N ASN A 97 -15.44 -23.53 4.64
CA ASN A 97 -16.29 -22.74 3.75
C ASN A 97 -15.48 -21.60 3.11
N PHE A 98 -15.42 -21.56 1.78
CA PHE A 98 -14.59 -20.63 0.99
C PHE A 98 -13.08 -20.67 1.27
N GLY A 99 -12.56 -21.68 1.97
CA GLY A 99 -11.13 -21.75 2.30
C GLY A 99 -10.24 -21.86 1.06
N TRP A 100 -10.70 -22.57 0.01
CA TRP A 100 -10.03 -22.59 -1.30
C TRP A 100 -9.94 -21.22 -1.97
N PHE A 101 -10.97 -20.40 -1.80
CA PHE A 101 -11.05 -19.06 -2.36
C PHE A 101 -10.11 -18.13 -1.59
N ILE A 102 -10.18 -18.12 -0.25
CA ILE A 102 -9.31 -17.30 0.60
C ILE A 102 -7.83 -17.62 0.33
N ARG A 103 -7.48 -18.90 0.23
CA ARG A 103 -6.10 -19.31 -0.07
C ARG A 103 -5.65 -18.87 -1.47
N SER A 104 -6.55 -18.93 -2.46
CA SER A 104 -6.28 -18.44 -3.81
C SER A 104 -6.09 -16.92 -3.82
N VAL A 105 -6.98 -16.18 -3.15
CA VAL A 105 -6.90 -14.72 -3.00
C VAL A 105 -5.73 -14.30 -2.12
N HIS A 106 -5.16 -15.16 -1.29
CA HIS A 106 -3.88 -14.88 -0.64
C HIS A 106 -2.71 -15.11 -1.60
N ARG A 107 -2.73 -16.17 -2.41
CA ARG A 107 -1.61 -16.51 -3.30
C ARG A 107 -1.45 -15.56 -4.49
N TRP A 108 -2.55 -15.26 -5.20
CA TRP A 108 -2.50 -14.49 -6.45
C TRP A 108 -2.00 -13.05 -6.24
N PRO A 109 -2.56 -12.25 -5.31
CA PRO A 109 -2.09 -10.90 -5.06
C PRO A 109 -0.71 -10.87 -4.40
N ALA A 110 -0.28 -11.91 -3.67
CA ALA A 110 1.11 -12.02 -3.22
C ALA A 110 2.08 -12.06 -4.43
N SER A 111 1.78 -12.90 -5.42
CA SER A 111 2.55 -12.96 -6.67
C SER A 111 2.50 -11.63 -7.41
N THR A 112 1.31 -11.03 -7.56
CA THR A 112 1.16 -9.72 -8.20
C THR A 112 1.95 -8.62 -7.48
N MET A 113 1.94 -8.60 -6.14
CA MET A 113 2.64 -7.60 -5.33
C MET A 113 4.14 -7.63 -5.61
N VAL A 114 4.77 -8.81 -5.63
CA VAL A 114 6.20 -8.94 -5.94
C VAL A 114 6.49 -8.69 -7.43
N SER A 115 5.66 -9.25 -8.33
CA SER A 115 5.84 -9.09 -9.78
C SER A 115 5.66 -7.66 -10.26
N MET A 116 4.84 -6.84 -9.61
CA MET A 116 4.66 -5.41 -9.93
C MET A 116 5.70 -4.52 -9.23
N MET A 117 6.19 -4.92 -8.06
CA MET A 117 7.24 -4.21 -7.33
C MET A 117 8.56 -4.16 -8.12
N ILE A 118 8.96 -5.25 -8.78
CA ILE A 118 10.22 -5.30 -9.56
C ILE A 118 10.24 -4.24 -10.69
N PRO A 119 9.26 -4.20 -11.62
CA PRO A 119 9.21 -3.18 -12.66
C PRO A 119 8.91 -1.79 -12.09
N HIS A 120 8.21 -1.70 -10.95
CA HIS A 120 8.06 -0.43 -10.23
C HIS A 120 9.41 0.11 -9.75
N ALA A 121 10.28 -0.72 -9.17
CA ALA A 121 11.60 -0.31 -8.71
C ALA A 121 12.55 0.00 -9.88
N SER A 122 12.48 -0.80 -10.96
CA SER A 122 13.35 -0.59 -12.12
C SER A 122 13.05 0.71 -12.85
N ARG A 123 11.78 1.15 -12.92
CA ARG A 123 11.39 2.41 -13.60
C ARG A 123 11.97 3.67 -12.96
N VAL A 124 12.33 3.63 -11.67
CA VAL A 124 12.79 4.80 -10.91
C VAL A 124 14.11 5.33 -11.46
N TYR A 125 14.95 4.45 -11.99
CA TYR A 125 16.24 4.80 -12.57
C TYR A 125 16.14 5.56 -13.90
N PRO A 126 15.48 5.05 -14.97
CA PRO A 126 15.40 5.74 -16.26
C PRO A 126 14.50 6.99 -16.24
N THR A 127 13.54 7.09 -15.31
CA THR A 127 12.64 8.25 -15.21
C THR A 127 13.23 9.42 -14.44
N GLY A 128 14.49 9.33 -13.98
CA GLY A 128 15.12 10.38 -13.17
C GLY A 128 14.52 10.49 -11.75
N GLY A 129 13.70 9.54 -11.32
CA GLY A 129 13.12 9.48 -9.98
C GLY A 129 14.15 9.30 -8.86
N SER A 130 15.40 8.96 -9.21
CA SER A 130 16.53 8.87 -8.28
C SER A 130 17.29 10.18 -8.07
N LYS A 131 16.96 11.26 -8.79
CA LYS A 131 17.68 12.55 -8.69
C LYS A 131 17.09 13.44 -7.58
N LYS A 132 17.91 14.35 -7.01
CA LYS A 132 17.46 15.39 -6.06
C LYS A 132 16.20 16.11 -6.61
N PRO A 133 15.12 16.30 -5.81
CA PRO A 133 14.97 16.07 -4.37
C PRO A 133 14.40 14.68 -3.96
N ARG A 134 14.39 13.70 -4.87
CA ARG A 134 13.63 12.43 -4.73
C ARG A 134 14.45 11.23 -4.22
N GLU A 135 15.69 11.48 -3.82
CA GLU A 135 16.59 10.48 -3.25
C GLU A 135 16.00 9.81 -2.00
N SER A 136 15.33 10.58 -1.14
CA SER A 136 14.67 10.07 0.07
C SER A 136 13.51 9.12 -0.25
N THR A 137 12.75 9.38 -1.31
CA THR A 137 11.69 8.50 -1.81
C THR A 137 12.26 7.18 -2.32
N ARG A 138 13.42 7.21 -2.98
CA ARG A 138 14.11 5.98 -3.40
C ARG A 138 14.54 5.14 -2.19
N VAL A 139 15.18 5.77 -1.19
CA VAL A 139 15.66 5.07 0.01
C VAL A 139 14.50 4.43 0.77
N THR A 140 13.42 5.18 1.01
CA THR A 140 12.21 4.62 1.66
C THR A 140 11.57 3.51 0.84
N GLY A 141 11.62 3.59 -0.50
CA GLY A 141 11.17 2.51 -1.38
C GLY A 141 11.98 1.22 -1.25
N VAL A 142 13.32 1.32 -1.12
CA VAL A 142 14.19 0.15 -0.86
C VAL A 142 13.92 -0.44 0.52
N VAL A 143 13.74 0.41 1.53
CA VAL A 143 13.38 -0.02 2.89
C VAL A 143 12.02 -0.71 2.91
N LEU A 144 11.04 -0.28 2.10
CA LEU A 144 9.73 -0.94 1.94
C LEU A 144 9.82 -2.24 1.13
N ALA A 145 10.72 -2.32 0.15
CA ALA A 145 10.91 -3.52 -0.66
C ALA A 145 11.49 -4.68 0.15
N ALA A 146 12.39 -4.41 1.11
CA ALA A 146 13.00 -5.44 1.95
C ALA A 146 11.98 -6.32 2.71
N PRO A 147 11.08 -5.78 3.57
CA PRO A 147 10.08 -6.58 4.26
C PRO A 147 9.04 -7.18 3.30
N THR A 148 8.78 -6.55 2.15
CA THR A 148 7.91 -7.11 1.10
C THR A 148 8.48 -8.39 0.47
N VAL A 149 9.79 -8.42 0.19
CA VAL A 149 10.46 -9.65 -0.27
C VAL A 149 10.49 -10.69 0.84
N SER A 150 10.76 -10.28 2.09
CA SER A 150 10.72 -11.18 3.25
C SER A 150 9.35 -11.85 3.43
N LEU A 151 8.24 -11.14 3.20
CA LEU A 151 6.88 -11.73 3.20
C LEU A 151 6.76 -12.85 2.16
N GLY A 152 7.24 -12.63 0.93
CA GLY A 152 7.20 -13.64 -0.13
C GLY A 152 8.03 -14.88 0.21
N VAL A 153 9.25 -14.68 0.73
CA VAL A 153 10.17 -15.78 1.09
C VAL A 153 9.66 -16.59 2.28
N THR A 154 9.14 -15.92 3.31
CA THR A 154 8.67 -16.58 4.54
C THR A 154 7.31 -17.25 4.38
N GLY A 155 6.46 -16.76 3.48
CA GLY A 155 5.13 -17.33 3.20
C GLY A 155 5.16 -18.54 2.27
N HIS A 156 6.09 -18.59 1.31
CA HIS A 156 6.21 -19.70 0.35
C HIS A 156 6.31 -21.10 0.99
N PRO A 157 7.11 -21.33 2.06
CA PRO A 157 7.24 -22.64 2.68
C PRO A 157 6.13 -23.02 3.66
N SER A 158 5.13 -22.15 3.89
CA SER A 158 4.01 -22.46 4.81
C SER A 158 3.26 -23.77 4.51
N PRO A 159 3.07 -24.21 3.25
CA PRO A 159 2.48 -25.52 2.94
C PRO A 159 3.40 -26.71 3.25
N TRP A 160 4.68 -26.43 3.52
CA TRP A 160 5.75 -27.38 3.84
C TRP A 160 5.80 -28.60 2.92
N ASP A 161 5.56 -28.35 1.63
CA ASP A 161 5.70 -29.31 0.55
C ASP A 161 7.18 -29.49 0.15
N GLN A 162 7.47 -30.46 -0.73
CA GLN A 162 8.85 -30.72 -1.14
C GLN A 162 9.53 -29.49 -1.76
N ILE A 163 8.77 -28.66 -2.49
CA ILE A 163 9.30 -27.45 -3.13
C ILE A 163 9.59 -26.40 -2.07
N GLY A 164 8.65 -26.11 -1.16
CA GLY A 164 8.84 -25.18 -0.05
C GLY A 164 10.02 -25.55 0.84
N HIS A 165 10.14 -26.82 1.22
CA HIS A 165 11.24 -27.30 2.07
C HIS A 165 12.62 -27.17 1.38
N ARG A 166 12.71 -27.53 0.09
CA ARG A 166 13.96 -27.35 -0.69
C ARG A 166 14.30 -25.87 -0.88
N ALA A 167 13.29 -25.02 -1.14
CA ALA A 167 13.48 -23.59 -1.27
C ALA A 167 14.06 -22.97 0.01
N VAL A 168 13.53 -23.35 1.19
CA VAL A 168 14.07 -22.88 2.49
C VAL A 168 15.52 -23.31 2.67
N LYS A 169 15.85 -24.57 2.38
CA LYS A 169 17.23 -25.06 2.45
C LYS A 169 18.19 -24.22 1.61
N ILE A 170 17.81 -23.91 0.37
CA ILE A 170 18.62 -23.10 -0.54
C ILE A 170 18.74 -21.67 -0.02
N VAL A 171 17.63 -20.99 0.27
CA VAL A 171 17.62 -19.57 0.65
C VAL A 171 18.37 -19.34 1.97
N THR A 172 18.13 -20.18 2.97
CA THR A 172 18.81 -20.06 4.26
C THR A 172 20.25 -20.58 4.24
N GLY A 173 20.68 -21.26 3.18
CA GLY A 173 22.06 -21.73 3.00
C GLY A 173 22.97 -20.68 2.36
N VAL A 174 22.42 -19.66 1.70
CA VAL A 174 23.23 -18.59 1.05
C VAL A 174 24.19 -17.89 2.02
N PRO A 175 23.79 -17.51 3.25
CA PRO A 175 24.69 -16.81 4.17
C PRO A 175 25.87 -17.65 4.67
N GLU A 176 25.85 -18.97 4.49
CA GLU A 176 26.92 -19.88 4.92
C GLU A 176 28.25 -19.56 4.21
N ALA A 177 28.19 -18.98 3.01
CA ALA A 177 29.37 -18.56 2.25
C ALA A 177 30.11 -17.34 2.85
N ILE A 178 29.54 -16.66 3.85
CA ILE A 178 30.14 -15.49 4.48
C ILE A 178 31.19 -15.96 5.51
N PRO A 179 32.48 -15.60 5.35
CA PRO A 179 33.50 -15.96 6.33
C PRO A 179 33.18 -15.34 7.70
N VAL A 180 33.51 -16.05 8.79
CA VAL A 180 33.33 -15.65 10.20
C VAL A 180 31.88 -15.64 10.71
N ILE A 181 30.91 -15.10 9.94
CA ILE A 181 29.53 -14.87 10.41
C ILE A 181 28.53 -15.84 9.75
N GLY A 182 28.97 -16.72 8.85
CA GLY A 182 28.09 -17.62 8.09
C GLY A 182 27.26 -18.56 8.98
N SER A 183 27.90 -19.35 9.83
CA SER A 183 27.20 -20.32 10.71
C SER A 183 26.12 -19.69 11.61
N PRO A 184 26.40 -18.61 12.38
CA PRO A 184 25.36 -17.99 13.21
C PRO A 184 24.26 -17.33 12.36
N SER A 185 24.57 -16.82 11.16
CA SER A 185 23.59 -16.21 10.26
C SER A 185 22.58 -17.21 9.70
N VAL A 186 22.98 -18.48 9.56
CA VAL A 186 22.14 -19.58 9.07
C VAL A 186 21.29 -20.16 10.19
N GLU A 187 21.87 -20.33 11.39
CA GLU A 187 21.17 -20.88 12.55
C GLU A 187 20.08 -19.94 13.09
N LEU A 188 20.24 -18.63 12.98
CA LEU A 188 19.28 -17.65 13.50
C LEU A 188 17.87 -17.76 12.87
N PRO A 189 17.72 -17.79 11.54
CA PRO A 189 16.42 -18.02 10.90
C PRO A 189 15.95 -19.48 10.99
N ARG A 190 16.87 -20.46 11.04
CA ARG A 190 16.51 -21.89 11.11
C ARG A 190 16.12 -22.36 12.51
N GLY A 191 16.70 -21.77 13.55
CA GLY A 191 16.64 -22.24 14.93
C GLY A 191 17.41 -23.56 15.19
N SER A 192 18.16 -24.06 14.20
CA SER A 192 18.94 -25.29 14.24
C SER A 192 19.90 -25.36 13.06
N VAL A 193 20.89 -26.26 13.13
CA VAL A 193 21.85 -26.52 12.04
C VAL A 193 21.17 -27.02 10.75
N SER A 194 20.09 -27.77 10.89
CA SER A 194 19.28 -28.31 9.79
C SER A 194 17.90 -27.64 9.72
N VAL A 195 17.29 -27.69 8.53
CA VAL A 195 15.91 -27.21 8.33
C VAL A 195 14.94 -28.24 8.92
N GLY A 196 14.08 -27.79 9.83
CA GLY A 196 13.12 -28.64 10.53
C GLY A 196 11.95 -27.87 11.13
N GLN A 197 11.32 -28.43 12.15
CA GLN A 197 10.12 -27.85 12.78
C GLN A 197 10.37 -26.48 13.43
N SER A 198 11.55 -26.29 14.02
CA SER A 198 12.05 -25.00 14.54
C SER A 198 12.01 -23.93 13.44
N THR A 199 12.48 -24.28 12.24
CA THR A 199 12.50 -23.37 11.08
C THR A 199 11.09 -23.03 10.62
N SER A 200 10.21 -24.03 10.50
CA SER A 200 8.80 -23.82 10.12
C SER A 200 8.10 -22.83 11.06
N THR A 201 8.25 -23.04 12.37
CA THR A 201 7.63 -22.19 13.39
C THR A 201 8.15 -20.75 13.34
N ARG A 202 9.47 -20.58 13.16
CA ARG A 202 10.10 -19.24 13.05
C ARG A 202 9.67 -18.52 11.79
N PHE A 203 9.62 -19.22 10.65
CA PHE A 203 9.16 -18.65 9.39
C PHE A 203 7.70 -18.23 9.45
N HIS A 204 6.83 -19.07 10.03
CA HIS A 204 5.43 -18.73 10.25
C HIS A 204 5.26 -17.50 11.16
N SER A 205 5.98 -17.46 12.29
CA SER A 205 5.98 -16.32 13.21
C SER A 205 6.47 -15.04 12.52
N SER A 206 7.55 -15.14 11.74
CA SER A 206 8.12 -14.00 11.00
C SER A 206 7.16 -13.49 9.94
N HIS A 207 6.50 -14.39 9.20
CA HIS A 207 5.55 -14.07 8.14
C HIS A 207 4.27 -13.40 8.65
N THR A 208 3.78 -13.81 9.83
CA THR A 208 2.49 -13.35 10.37
C THR A 208 2.64 -12.18 11.34
N SER A 209 3.69 -12.18 12.15
CA SER A 209 3.83 -11.26 13.29
C SER A 209 4.88 -10.19 13.08
N ALA A 210 6.00 -10.49 12.40
CA ALA A 210 7.09 -9.54 12.21
C ALA A 210 6.95 -8.74 10.91
N SER A 211 6.90 -9.42 9.76
CA SER A 211 6.97 -8.74 8.46
C SER A 211 5.76 -7.86 8.13
N PRO A 212 4.49 -8.24 8.42
CA PRO A 212 3.33 -7.40 8.09
C PRO A 212 3.34 -6.02 8.77
N PRO A 213 3.58 -5.88 10.09
CA PRO A 213 3.64 -4.55 10.70
C PRO A 213 4.84 -3.73 10.22
N LEU A 214 5.99 -4.35 9.90
CA LEU A 214 7.12 -3.64 9.27
C LEU A 214 6.74 -3.07 7.90
N THR A 215 6.05 -3.83 7.06
CA THR A 215 5.53 -3.33 5.78
C THR A 215 4.46 -2.25 5.98
N ALA A 216 3.53 -2.45 6.93
CA ALA A 216 2.49 -1.47 7.23
C ALA A 216 3.06 -0.13 7.74
N ALA A 217 4.12 -0.16 8.56
CA ALA A 217 4.77 1.04 9.09
C ALA A 217 5.62 1.79 8.05
N SER A 218 6.18 1.08 7.07
CA SER A 218 6.98 1.70 6.00
C SER A 218 6.14 2.32 4.88
N MET A 219 4.90 1.87 4.67
CA MET A 219 3.95 2.48 3.71
C MET A 219 3.68 3.99 3.93
N PRO A 220 3.32 4.45 5.14
CA PRO A 220 3.12 5.88 5.41
C PRO A 220 4.41 6.68 5.43
N MET A 221 5.59 6.05 5.44
CA MET A 221 6.85 6.77 5.24
C MET A 221 7.09 7.06 3.75
N HIS A 222 6.74 6.12 2.87
CA HIS A 222 6.99 6.22 1.43
C HIS A 222 5.94 7.07 0.68
N SER A 223 4.65 6.85 0.94
CA SER A 223 3.56 7.46 0.15
C SER A 223 3.47 8.99 0.25
N PRO A 224 3.63 9.62 1.44
CA PRO A 224 3.58 11.07 1.57
C PRO A 224 4.77 11.78 0.91
N MET A 225 5.96 11.15 0.88
CA MET A 225 7.12 11.73 0.20
C MET A 225 6.84 11.92 -1.30
N ILE A 226 6.19 10.94 -1.94
CA ILE A 226 5.75 11.03 -3.34
C ILE A 226 4.73 12.16 -3.50
N ARG A 227 3.77 12.28 -2.58
CA ARG A 227 2.79 13.38 -2.62
C ARG A 227 3.45 14.74 -2.50
N LYS A 228 4.45 14.92 -1.63
CA LYS A 228 5.15 16.20 -1.46
C LYS A 228 6.05 16.55 -2.65
N GLN A 229 6.70 15.56 -3.26
CA GLN A 229 7.69 15.76 -4.32
C GLN A 229 7.13 15.68 -5.75
N GLY A 230 5.88 15.22 -5.92
CA GLY A 230 5.24 15.08 -7.23
C GLY A 230 5.76 13.89 -8.05
N THR A 231 5.32 13.75 -9.30
CA THR A 231 5.78 12.67 -10.22
C THR A 231 6.96 13.16 -11.08
N PRO A 232 7.98 12.35 -11.40
CA PRO A 232 9.13 12.83 -12.18
C PRO A 232 8.68 13.22 -13.59
N GLY A 233 9.22 14.31 -14.14
CA GLY A 233 9.05 14.68 -15.56
C GLY A 233 9.69 13.68 -16.52
N PRO A 234 9.37 13.72 -17.82
CA PRO A 234 10.07 12.90 -18.81
C PRO A 234 11.56 13.22 -18.79
N SER A 235 12.39 12.19 -18.62
CA SER A 235 13.85 12.33 -18.60
C SER A 235 14.39 12.59 -20.00
N ARG A 236 14.08 13.76 -20.57
CA ARG A 236 14.72 14.33 -21.76
C ARG A 236 15.56 15.57 -21.41
N ALA A 237 16.02 15.64 -20.16
CA ALA A 237 16.89 16.68 -19.65
C ALA A 237 18.32 16.12 -19.51
N GLY A 238 19.19 16.51 -20.44
CA GLY A 238 20.62 16.18 -20.43
C GLY A 238 21.40 16.84 -19.27
N THR A 239 20.76 17.72 -18.51
CA THR A 239 21.42 18.52 -17.49
C THR A 239 20.56 18.71 -16.24
N THR A 240 21.17 18.72 -15.05
CA THR A 240 20.50 18.92 -13.75
C THR A 240 19.72 20.25 -13.68
N ARG A 241 20.15 21.27 -14.43
CA ARG A 241 19.45 22.56 -14.53
C ARG A 241 18.07 22.43 -15.20
N ASP A 242 17.97 21.66 -16.28
CA ASP A 242 16.73 21.54 -17.05
C ASP A 242 15.66 20.77 -16.26
N ALA A 243 16.08 19.79 -15.45
CA ALA A 243 15.18 19.06 -14.56
C ALA A 243 14.60 19.95 -13.44
N ILE A 244 15.38 20.90 -12.92
CA ILE A 244 14.91 21.86 -11.91
C ILE A 244 13.92 22.85 -12.54
N ILE A 245 14.22 23.36 -13.74
CA ILE A 245 13.35 24.30 -14.45
C ILE A 245 11.99 23.67 -14.79
N ILE A 246 11.97 22.41 -15.25
CA ILE A 246 10.71 21.71 -15.56
C ILE A 246 9.90 21.44 -14.29
N ASP A 247 10.53 21.09 -13.16
CA ASP A 247 9.84 20.89 -11.88
C ASP A 247 9.27 22.21 -11.33
N ASP A 248 9.97 23.32 -11.50
CA ASP A 248 9.51 24.66 -11.09
C ASP A 248 8.35 25.16 -11.98
N GLN A 249 8.47 25.01 -13.30
CA GLN A 249 7.36 25.30 -14.22
C GLN A 249 6.12 24.47 -13.90
N TYR A 250 6.28 23.18 -13.62
CA TYR A 250 5.17 22.32 -13.24
C TYR A 250 4.52 22.74 -11.91
N LYS A 251 5.32 23.08 -10.89
CA LYS A 251 4.81 23.59 -9.61
C LYS A 251 4.05 24.91 -9.78
N ASN A 252 4.54 25.79 -10.65
CA ASN A 252 3.88 27.07 -10.95
C ASN A 252 2.56 26.85 -11.69
N GLU A 253 2.50 25.94 -12.67
CA GLU A 253 1.24 25.56 -13.34
C GLU A 253 0.24 24.89 -12.39
N GLN A 254 0.72 24.07 -11.45
CA GLN A 254 -0.11 23.41 -10.46
C GLN A 254 -0.63 24.40 -9.39
N SER A 255 0.15 25.43 -9.05
CA SER A 255 -0.28 26.53 -8.16
C SER A 255 -1.27 27.46 -8.86
N ALA A 256 -1.03 27.79 -10.13
CA ALA A 256 -1.89 28.68 -10.92
C ALA A 256 -3.27 28.10 -11.24
N ARG A 257 -3.44 26.77 -11.12
CA ARG A 257 -4.72 26.07 -11.35
C ARG A 257 -5.39 25.55 -10.08
N ARG A 258 -4.88 25.89 -8.88
CA ARG A 258 -5.66 25.64 -7.66
C ARG A 258 -6.91 26.52 -7.71
N PRO A 259 -8.11 25.98 -7.45
CA PRO A 259 -9.28 26.82 -7.26
C PRO A 259 -9.00 27.81 -6.11
N PRO A 260 -9.51 29.05 -6.19
CA PRO A 260 -9.41 29.97 -5.06
C PRO A 260 -10.00 29.28 -3.82
N ALA A 261 -9.35 29.43 -2.67
CA ALA A 261 -9.84 28.88 -1.42
C ALA A 261 -11.30 29.32 -1.22
N ILE A 262 -12.15 28.38 -0.82
CA ILE A 262 -13.57 28.56 -0.48
C ILE A 262 -13.78 29.45 0.76
N THR A 263 -12.91 30.44 0.99
CA THR A 263 -13.03 31.42 2.07
C THR A 263 -13.84 32.65 1.65
N GLU A 264 -14.10 32.85 0.36
CA GLU A 264 -14.83 34.04 -0.14
C GLU A 264 -16.35 33.86 -0.30
N CYS A 265 -16.93 32.70 0.00
CA CYS A 265 -18.39 32.50 -0.11
C CYS A 265 -19.15 32.87 1.17
N SER A 266 -18.47 33.07 2.31
CA SER A 266 -19.14 33.41 3.58
C SER A 266 -19.46 34.91 3.73
N THR A 267 -18.87 35.81 2.92
CA THR A 267 -19.10 37.25 3.04
C THR A 267 -20.22 37.78 2.13
N ALA A 268 -20.74 36.96 1.20
CA ALA A 268 -21.77 37.36 0.25
C ALA A 268 -23.21 37.15 0.76
N VAL A 269 -23.43 36.39 1.84
CA VAL A 269 -24.77 36.11 2.37
C VAL A 269 -25.24 37.19 3.36
N ASP A 270 -24.32 37.89 4.04
CA ASP A 270 -24.68 38.90 5.05
C ASP A 270 -25.08 40.27 4.49
N THR A 271 -24.82 40.56 3.20
CA THR A 271 -25.17 41.86 2.59
C THR A 271 -26.52 41.89 1.88
N SER A 272 -27.24 40.76 1.83
CA SER A 272 -28.54 40.66 1.12
C SER A 272 -29.78 40.69 2.04
N LEU A 273 -29.59 40.90 3.35
CA LEU A 273 -30.68 40.95 4.34
C LEU A 273 -30.94 42.36 4.92
N GLU A 274 -30.27 43.40 4.42
CA GLU A 274 -30.51 44.81 4.79
C GLU A 274 -30.94 45.70 3.61
N GLN A 275 -31.85 45.21 2.75
CA GLN A 275 -32.63 46.06 1.84
C GLN A 275 -34.09 45.61 1.75
#